data_AF-A0AAD5US84-F1
#
_entry.id   AF-A0AAD5US84-F1
#
_cell.length_a   1.000
_cell.length_b   1.000
_cell.length_c   1.000
_cell.angle_alpha   90.00
_cell.angle_beta   90.00
_cell.angle_gamma   90.00
#
_symmetry.space_group_name_H-M   'P 1'
#
loop_
_entity.id
_entity.type
_entity.pdbx_description
1 polymer ?
#
loop_
_entity_poly.entity_id
_entity_poly.type
_entity_poly.pdbx_seq_one_letter_code
_entity_poly.pdbx_strand_id
1 'polypeptide(L)'
;MRDSPIRLYKPPQPTSSDPHAQIKWMFFQVEAEYDEPSAARFRWTANKYLQFVTETNASYPELESDKRFFLSRFWEPDALIRFNKWLTTQALASKTQYSVYKTVRQVMDMAYALRIIDTAVYHAPMFIGVSETAQRSAYALLEQEVINASLARWIGLANSVLNGYTPTGQGIPYRPKRFDFPTLVIDSRHYTVGLFDKLLDLSRGIRITKTSNSSLKGLSIRV
;
A
#
# COMPACT_ATOMS: atom_id res chain seq x y z
N MET A 1 6.86 4.22 42.90
CA MET A 1 7.26 5.12 41.79
C MET A 1 7.07 4.36 40.49
N ARG A 2 6.23 4.68 39.51
CA ARG A 2 5.28 5.77 39.25
C ARG A 2 4.12 5.09 38.46
N ASP A 3 3.01 4.80 39.12
CA ASP A 3 1.73 4.51 38.44
C ASP A 3 1.03 5.84 38.14
N SER A 4 1.69 6.69 37.36
CA SER A 4 0.98 7.79 36.72
C SER A 4 0.21 7.16 35.57
N PRO A 5 -1.13 7.28 35.51
CA PRO A 5 -1.85 6.83 34.33
C PRO A 5 -1.22 7.50 33.11
N ILE A 6 -0.91 6.68 32.09
CA ILE A 6 -0.40 7.16 30.81
C ILE A 6 -1.30 8.32 30.39
N ARG A 7 -0.73 9.52 30.27
CA ARG A 7 -1.47 10.69 29.79
C ARG A 7 -1.89 10.39 28.36
N LEU A 8 -3.11 9.86 28.20
CA LEU A 8 -3.81 9.85 26.92
C LEU A 8 -3.79 11.29 26.41
N TYR A 9 -3.19 11.50 25.25
CA TYR A 9 -3.11 12.83 24.65
C TYR A 9 -4.53 13.37 24.53
N LYS A 10 -4.84 14.45 25.25
CA LYS A 10 -6.15 15.07 25.19
C LYS A 10 -6.22 15.89 23.90
N PRO A 11 -7.22 15.65 23.03
CA PRO A 11 -7.38 16.45 21.83
C PRO A 11 -7.65 17.92 22.20
N PRO A 12 -7.16 18.89 21.42
CA PRO A 12 -7.43 20.31 21.65
C PRO A 12 -8.93 20.57 21.59
N GLN A 13 -9.45 21.48 22.42
CA GLN A 13 -10.88 21.79 22.40
C GLN A 13 -11.23 22.62 21.14
N PRO A 14 -12.31 22.29 20.42
CA PRO A 14 -12.84 23.15 19.36
C PRO A 14 -13.22 24.51 19.91
N THR A 15 -12.77 25.58 19.25
CA THR A 15 -13.10 26.96 19.63
C THR A 15 -13.92 27.62 18.52
N SER A 16 -14.45 28.81 18.77
CA SER A 16 -15.13 29.59 17.72
C SER A 16 -14.16 30.03 16.62
N SER A 17 -12.87 30.21 16.92
CA SER A 17 -11.84 30.57 15.93
C SER A 17 -11.29 29.36 15.18
N ASP A 18 -11.22 28.20 15.82
CA ASP A 18 -10.88 26.92 15.18
C ASP A 18 -11.91 25.83 15.53
N PRO A 19 -13.05 25.81 14.84
CA PRO A 19 -14.13 24.86 15.11
C PRO A 19 -13.76 23.40 14.80
N HIS A 20 -12.69 23.16 14.04
CA HIS A 20 -12.28 21.84 13.59
C HIS A 20 -10.94 21.39 14.16
N ALA A 21 -10.51 22.01 15.28
CA ALA A 21 -9.23 21.75 15.92
C ALA A 21 -8.97 20.26 16.21
N GLN A 22 -9.99 19.53 16.66
CA GLN A 22 -9.85 18.10 16.95
C GLN A 22 -9.64 17.24 15.69
N ILE A 23 -10.34 17.56 14.60
CA ILE A 23 -10.16 16.88 13.31
C ILE A 23 -8.72 17.09 12.85
N LYS A 24 -8.27 18.35 12.77
CA LYS A 24 -6.91 18.70 12.35
C LYS A 24 -5.86 17.99 13.20
N TRP A 25 -6.04 18.01 14.51
CA TRP A 25 -5.13 17.38 15.45
C TRP A 25 -5.08 15.86 15.26
N MET A 26 -6.21 15.19 15.07
CA MET A 26 -6.24 13.73 14.89
C MET A 26 -5.59 13.31 13.57
N PHE A 27 -5.83 14.04 12.48
CA PHE A 27 -5.12 13.82 11.22
C PHE A 27 -3.61 14.04 11.37
N PHE A 28 -3.19 15.07 12.11
CA PHE A 28 -1.79 15.33 12.39
C PHE A 28 -1.13 14.21 13.22
N GLN A 29 -1.83 13.65 14.22
CA GLN A 29 -1.30 12.51 14.99
C GLN A 29 -0.97 11.33 14.08
N VAL A 30 -1.89 10.97 13.17
CA VAL A 30 -1.64 9.86 12.25
C VAL A 30 -0.60 10.22 11.20
N GLU A 31 -0.62 11.44 10.67
CA GLU A 31 0.40 11.92 9.73
C GLU A 31 1.81 11.77 10.31
N ALA A 32 2.00 12.13 11.58
CA ALA A 32 3.31 12.08 12.25
C ALA A 32 3.89 10.66 12.40
N GLU A 33 3.09 9.60 12.20
CA GLU A 33 3.56 8.20 12.23
C GLU A 33 4.14 7.75 10.88
N TYR A 34 4.02 8.55 9.82
CA TYR A 34 4.41 8.17 8.46
C TYR A 34 5.45 9.12 7.87
N ASP A 35 6.37 8.55 7.10
CA ASP A 35 7.31 9.31 6.26
C ASP A 35 6.68 9.69 4.90
N GLU A 36 7.31 10.64 4.21
CA GLU A 36 6.95 10.98 2.84
C GLU A 36 7.18 9.80 1.88
N PRO A 37 6.29 9.60 0.87
CA PRO A 37 5.15 10.44 0.47
C PRO A 37 3.83 10.12 1.19
N SER A 38 3.84 9.20 2.16
CA SER A 38 2.62 8.74 2.82
C SER A 38 2.01 9.82 3.71
N ALA A 39 2.83 10.65 4.37
CA ALA A 39 2.40 11.80 5.14
C ALA A 39 1.58 12.81 4.30
N ALA A 40 2.02 13.14 3.08
CA ALA A 40 1.28 14.02 2.18
C ALA A 40 -0.15 13.54 1.88
N ARG A 41 -0.38 12.22 1.82
CA ARG A 41 -1.73 11.65 1.64
C ARG A 41 -2.66 12.00 2.80
N PHE A 42 -2.15 11.98 4.04
CA PHE A 42 -2.94 12.32 5.22
C PHE A 42 -3.31 13.81 5.22
N ARG A 43 -2.38 14.71 4.88
CA ARG A 43 -2.67 16.16 4.74
C ARG A 43 -3.75 16.44 3.70
N TRP A 44 -3.60 15.85 2.52
CA TRP A 44 -4.59 16.03 1.46
C TRP A 44 -5.96 15.46 1.85
N THR A 45 -5.99 14.30 2.52
CA THR A 45 -7.22 13.69 3.04
C THR A 45 -7.85 14.54 4.15
N ALA A 46 -7.04 15.11 5.05
CA ALA A 46 -7.51 16.01 6.11
C ALA A 46 -8.26 17.19 5.52
N ASN A 47 -7.68 17.83 4.50
CA ASN A 47 -8.32 18.93 3.78
C ASN A 47 -9.64 18.50 3.12
N LYS A 48 -9.69 17.29 2.54
CA LYS A 48 -10.93 16.76 1.95
C LYS A 48 -12.00 16.45 2.98
N TYR A 49 -11.63 15.92 4.14
CA TYR A 49 -12.59 15.67 5.22
C TYR A 49 -13.08 16.98 5.85
N LEU A 50 -12.19 17.96 6.04
CA LEU A 50 -12.58 19.30 6.47
C LEU A 50 -13.54 19.95 5.48
N GLN A 51 -13.28 19.82 4.17
CA GLN A 51 -14.18 20.29 3.12
C GLN A 51 -15.59 19.72 3.29
N PHE A 52 -15.70 18.39 3.47
CA PHE A 52 -16.97 17.72 3.78
C PHE A 52 -17.69 18.33 5.00
N VAL A 53 -16.98 18.49 6.11
CA VAL A 53 -17.56 19.03 7.35
C VAL A 53 -18.02 20.48 7.14
N THR A 54 -17.25 21.30 6.43
CA THR A 54 -17.58 22.71 6.19
C THR A 54 -18.74 22.90 5.22
N GLU A 55 -18.87 22.04 4.19
CA GLU A 55 -19.91 22.16 3.17
C GLU A 55 -21.25 21.59 3.64
N THR A 56 -21.21 20.51 4.41
CA THR A 56 -22.42 19.74 4.75
C THR A 56 -22.79 19.80 6.22
N ASN A 57 -21.98 20.48 7.04
CA ASN A 57 -22.07 20.40 8.50
C ASN A 57 -22.06 18.94 8.99
N ALA A 58 -21.34 18.07 8.28
CA ALA A 58 -21.35 16.62 8.45
C ALA A 58 -22.76 15.99 8.51
N SER A 59 -23.76 16.63 7.90
CA SER A 59 -25.19 16.30 7.98
C SER A 59 -25.83 16.40 9.37
N TYR A 60 -25.27 17.22 10.26
CA TYR A 60 -25.85 17.51 11.58
C TYR A 60 -26.43 18.94 11.62
N PRO A 61 -27.72 19.10 11.96
CA PRO A 61 -28.36 20.42 12.01
C PRO A 61 -27.80 21.32 13.12
N GLU A 62 -27.36 20.73 14.23
CA GLU A 62 -26.74 21.46 15.34
C GLU A 62 -25.44 22.18 14.98
N LEU A 63 -24.72 21.69 13.95
CA LEU A 63 -23.51 22.32 13.43
C LEU A 63 -23.79 23.59 12.60
N GLU A 64 -25.06 23.86 12.23
CA GLU A 64 -25.46 25.14 11.62
C GLU A 64 -25.40 26.28 12.63
N SER A 65 -25.78 26.01 13.88
CA SER A 65 -25.81 26.99 14.96
C SER A 65 -24.47 27.11 15.67
N ASP A 66 -23.81 25.99 15.97
CA ASP A 66 -22.47 25.96 16.56
C ASP A 66 -21.54 25.09 15.72
N LYS A 67 -20.62 25.71 14.98
CA LYS A 67 -19.70 25.00 14.08
C LYS A 67 -18.67 24.12 14.81
N ARG A 68 -18.57 24.20 16.13
CA ARG A 68 -17.59 23.46 16.94
C ARG A 68 -17.81 21.95 16.80
N PHE A 69 -16.83 21.29 16.19
CA PHE A 69 -16.88 19.87 15.89
C PHE A 69 -16.13 19.05 16.95
N PHE A 70 -16.88 18.37 17.80
CA PHE A 70 -16.35 17.43 18.79
C PHE A 70 -16.32 16.00 18.23
N LEU A 71 -15.13 15.37 18.16
CA LEU A 71 -14.99 14.00 17.65
C LEU A 71 -15.85 13.02 18.44
N SER A 72 -15.85 13.11 19.76
CA SER A 72 -16.63 12.23 20.64
C SER A 72 -18.14 12.28 20.39
N ARG A 73 -18.65 13.37 19.78
CA ARG A 73 -20.07 13.56 19.48
C ARG A 73 -20.41 13.24 18.03
N PHE A 74 -19.53 13.59 17.08
CA PHE A 74 -19.85 13.55 15.66
C PHE A 74 -19.15 12.44 14.88
N TRP A 75 -18.18 11.74 15.47
CA TRP A 75 -17.61 10.50 14.93
C TRP A 75 -18.34 9.26 15.44
N GLU A 76 -19.64 9.28 15.23
CA GLU A 76 -20.56 8.18 15.51
C GLU A 76 -20.36 7.02 14.51
N PRO A 77 -20.96 5.84 14.73
CA PRO A 77 -20.76 4.66 13.89
C PRO A 77 -21.03 4.90 12.40
N ASP A 78 -21.93 5.82 12.07
CA ASP A 78 -22.37 6.15 10.72
C ASP A 78 -21.70 7.41 10.13
N ALA A 79 -20.79 8.07 10.86
CA ALA A 79 -20.09 9.26 10.38
C ALA A 79 -19.27 8.97 9.11
N LEU A 80 -18.67 7.77 9.03
CA LEU A 80 -17.95 7.32 7.86
C LEU A 80 -18.88 7.02 6.66
N ILE A 81 -20.12 6.60 6.92
CA ILE A 81 -21.15 6.40 5.88
C ILE A 81 -21.56 7.74 5.28
N ARG A 82 -21.82 8.75 6.12
CA ARG A 82 -22.14 10.11 5.66
C ARG A 82 -21.03 10.70 4.81
N PHE A 83 -19.79 10.56 5.27
CA PHE A 83 -18.61 10.98 4.51
C PHE A 83 -18.53 10.27 3.15
N ASN A 84 -18.72 8.94 3.12
CA ASN A 84 -18.70 8.19 1.87
C ASN A 84 -19.79 8.65 0.89
N LYS A 85 -21.01 8.90 1.38
CA LYS A 85 -22.12 9.42 0.55
C LYS A 85 -21.75 10.74 -0.10
N TRP A 86 -21.17 11.68 0.64
CA TRP A 86 -20.65 12.94 0.07
C TRP A 86 -19.46 12.70 -0.87
N LEU A 87 -18.55 11.79 -0.53
CA LEU A 87 -17.36 11.52 -1.34
C LEU A 87 -17.73 10.98 -2.73
N THR A 88 -18.78 10.16 -2.84
CA THR A 88 -19.26 9.63 -4.12
C THR A 88 -19.86 10.70 -5.04
N THR A 89 -20.25 11.86 -4.52
CA THR A 89 -20.74 12.99 -5.36
C THR A 89 -19.60 13.87 -5.86
N GLN A 90 -18.37 13.66 -5.39
CA GLN A 90 -17.20 14.43 -5.82
C GLN A 90 -16.65 13.92 -7.15
N ALA A 91 -16.20 14.84 -8.00
CA ALA A 91 -15.52 14.55 -9.27
C ALA A 91 -14.08 14.02 -9.04
N LEU A 92 -13.98 12.82 -8.49
CA LEU A 92 -12.73 12.11 -8.19
C LEU A 92 -12.77 10.72 -8.84
N ALA A 93 -11.63 10.24 -9.33
CA ALA A 93 -11.49 8.87 -9.81
C ALA A 93 -11.81 7.86 -8.69
N SER A 94 -12.42 6.73 -9.04
CA SER A 94 -12.84 5.64 -8.14
C SER A 94 -11.72 5.19 -7.20
N LYS A 95 -10.51 4.97 -7.74
CA LYS A 95 -9.33 4.59 -6.94
C LYS A 95 -8.92 5.68 -5.94
N THR A 96 -9.04 6.94 -6.33
CA THR A 96 -8.74 8.08 -5.45
C THR A 96 -9.78 8.16 -4.33
N GLN A 97 -11.08 8.08 -4.66
CA GLN A 97 -12.16 8.04 -3.66
C GLN A 97 -11.94 6.92 -2.63
N TYR A 98 -11.63 5.71 -3.08
CA TYR A 98 -11.32 4.58 -2.22
C TYR A 98 -10.13 4.85 -1.29
N SER A 99 -9.07 5.46 -1.81
CA SER A 99 -7.89 5.84 -1.01
C SER A 99 -8.23 6.88 0.06
N VAL A 100 -9.04 7.90 -0.27
CA VAL A 100 -9.49 8.93 0.68
C VAL A 100 -10.27 8.27 1.82
N TYR A 101 -11.27 7.46 1.48
CA TYR A 101 -12.11 6.78 2.46
C TYR A 101 -11.30 5.91 3.41
N LYS A 102 -10.38 5.09 2.88
CA LYS A 102 -9.50 4.26 3.71
C LYS A 102 -8.67 5.07 4.68
N THR A 103 -8.17 6.21 4.22
CA THR A 103 -7.34 7.09 5.04
C THR A 103 -8.17 7.70 6.17
N VAL A 104 -9.39 8.19 5.88
CA VAL A 104 -10.31 8.68 6.94
C VAL A 104 -10.66 7.59 7.94
N ARG A 105 -11.00 6.39 7.44
CA ARG A 105 -11.28 5.23 8.29
C ARG A 105 -10.12 4.92 9.23
N GLN A 106 -8.90 4.85 8.71
CA GLN A 106 -7.71 4.61 9.52
C GLN A 106 -7.55 5.65 10.64
N VAL A 107 -7.82 6.92 10.34
CA VAL A 107 -7.75 8.00 11.34
C VAL A 107 -8.83 7.85 12.42
N MET A 108 -10.05 7.46 12.04
CA MET A 108 -11.12 7.20 13.01
C MET A 108 -10.84 5.94 13.86
N ASP A 109 -10.28 4.89 13.25
CA ASP A 109 -9.85 3.67 13.95
C ASP A 109 -8.75 4.00 14.98
N MET A 110 -7.81 4.88 14.63
CA MET A 110 -6.79 5.38 15.57
C MET A 110 -7.44 6.19 16.72
N ALA A 111 -8.41 7.05 16.43
CA ALA A 111 -9.09 7.80 17.48
C ALA A 111 -9.86 6.90 18.45
N TYR A 112 -10.42 5.80 17.96
CA TYR A 112 -11.04 4.76 18.80
C TYR A 112 -9.97 4.05 19.66
N ALA A 113 -8.83 3.67 19.08
CA ALA A 113 -7.72 3.05 19.80
C ALA A 113 -7.17 3.96 20.93
N LEU A 114 -7.10 5.26 20.68
CA LEU A 114 -6.68 6.28 21.64
C LEU A 114 -7.78 6.69 22.65
N ARG A 115 -8.97 6.06 22.61
CA ARG A 115 -10.10 6.36 23.50
C ARG A 115 -10.55 7.84 23.44
N ILE A 116 -10.40 8.46 22.28
CA ILE A 116 -10.94 9.81 22.01
C ILE A 116 -12.42 9.72 21.65
N ILE A 117 -12.79 8.63 20.97
CA ILE A 117 -14.17 8.25 20.66
C ILE A 117 -14.47 6.90 21.31
N ASP A 118 -15.69 6.73 21.78
CA ASP A 118 -16.13 5.48 22.43
C ASP A 118 -16.80 4.51 21.45
N THR A 119 -17.12 4.98 20.24
CA THR A 119 -17.83 4.23 19.22
C THR A 119 -16.86 3.62 18.21
N ALA A 120 -16.96 2.31 18.01
CA ALA A 120 -16.22 1.62 16.97
C ALA A 120 -16.72 2.07 15.58
N VAL A 121 -15.78 2.23 14.64
CA VAL A 121 -16.08 2.71 13.30
C VAL A 121 -16.73 1.59 12.49
N TYR A 122 -18.01 1.74 12.11
CA TYR A 122 -18.67 0.73 11.29
C TYR A 122 -18.10 0.72 9.87
N HIS A 123 -17.76 -0.47 9.39
CA HIS A 123 -17.20 -0.67 8.06
C HIS A 123 -18.33 -0.84 7.04
N ALA A 124 -18.79 0.27 6.48
CA ALA A 124 -19.78 0.24 5.41
C ALA A 124 -19.26 -0.57 4.21
N PRO A 125 -20.11 -1.40 3.56
CA PRO A 125 -19.72 -2.08 2.33
C PRO A 125 -19.38 -1.04 1.27
N MET A 126 -18.13 -1.06 0.81
CA MET A 126 -17.58 -0.10 -0.13
C MET A 126 -17.19 -0.78 -1.44
N PHE A 127 -17.36 -0.06 -2.57
CA PHE A 127 -16.87 -0.48 -3.86
C PHE A 127 -15.34 -0.63 -3.86
N ILE A 128 -14.82 -1.62 -4.58
CA ILE A 128 -13.38 -1.75 -4.78
C ILE A 128 -12.97 -0.69 -5.80
N GLY A 129 -12.05 0.21 -5.42
CA GLY A 129 -11.53 1.23 -6.33
C GLY A 129 -10.81 0.59 -7.52
N VAL A 130 -11.35 0.74 -8.73
CA VAL A 130 -10.77 0.20 -9.97
C VAL A 130 -9.87 1.25 -10.61
N SER A 131 -8.79 0.82 -11.28
CA SER A 131 -7.98 1.73 -12.10
C SER A 131 -8.78 2.13 -13.32
N GLU A 132 -9.11 3.42 -13.44
CA GLU A 132 -9.79 3.96 -14.63
C GLU A 132 -8.83 4.13 -15.80
N THR A 133 -7.51 4.08 -15.55
CA THR A 133 -6.48 4.15 -16.59
C THR A 133 -5.80 2.80 -16.82
N ALA A 134 -5.49 2.53 -18.08
CA ALA A 134 -4.68 1.39 -18.51
C ALA A 134 -3.16 1.65 -18.38
N GLN A 135 -2.72 2.65 -17.62
CA GLN A 135 -1.28 3.00 -17.53
C GLN A 135 -0.37 1.88 -17.02
N ARG A 136 -0.94 0.87 -16.35
CA ARG A 136 -0.24 -0.33 -15.89
C ARG A 136 -0.63 -1.60 -16.67
N SER A 137 -1.41 -1.47 -17.74
CA SER A 137 -1.64 -2.62 -18.63
C SER A 137 -0.32 -2.99 -19.29
N ALA A 138 -0.18 -4.26 -19.64
CA ALA A 138 0.93 -4.67 -20.50
C ALA A 138 0.89 -3.86 -21.81
N TYR A 139 2.06 -3.55 -22.35
CA TYR A 139 2.18 -3.02 -23.70
C TYR A 139 1.55 -3.99 -24.71
N ALA A 140 1.03 -3.47 -25.82
CA ALA A 140 0.65 -4.35 -26.92
C ALA A 140 1.90 -5.09 -27.43
N LEU A 141 1.71 -6.32 -27.95
CA LEU A 141 2.83 -7.20 -28.32
C LEU A 141 3.81 -6.51 -29.30
N LEU A 142 3.27 -5.76 -30.28
CA LEU A 142 4.06 -4.99 -31.24
C LEU A 142 4.87 -3.85 -30.59
N GLU A 143 4.27 -3.12 -29.64
CA GLU A 143 4.95 -2.05 -28.91
C GLU A 143 6.06 -2.61 -28.02
N GLN A 144 5.79 -3.74 -27.37
CA GLN A 144 6.76 -4.44 -26.54
C GLN A 144 7.95 -4.95 -27.37
N GLU A 145 7.71 -5.46 -28.58
CA GLU A 145 8.77 -5.87 -29.50
C GLU A 145 9.66 -4.69 -29.92
N VAL A 146 9.08 -3.53 -30.23
CA VAL A 146 9.84 -2.31 -30.55
C VAL A 146 10.69 -1.86 -29.35
N ILE A 147 10.12 -1.87 -28.14
CA ILE A 147 10.86 -1.54 -26.91
C ILE A 147 12.00 -2.53 -26.69
N ASN A 148 11.74 -3.84 -26.81
CA ASN A 148 12.74 -4.89 -26.65
C ASN A 148 13.87 -4.76 -27.67
N ALA A 149 13.56 -4.49 -28.95
CA ALA A 149 14.56 -4.29 -29.99
C ALA A 149 15.45 -3.07 -29.68
N SER A 150 14.85 -1.99 -29.17
CA SER A 150 15.59 -0.80 -28.76
C SER A 150 16.53 -1.07 -27.58
N LEU A 151 16.07 -1.83 -26.57
CA LEU A 151 16.87 -2.22 -25.42
C LEU A 151 17.99 -3.19 -25.80
N ALA A 152 17.72 -4.16 -26.69
CA ALA A 152 18.70 -5.13 -27.16
C ALA A 152 19.93 -4.46 -27.79
N ARG A 153 19.74 -3.35 -28.52
CA ARG A 153 20.84 -2.55 -29.08
C ARG A 153 21.75 -1.98 -27.99
N TRP A 154 21.17 -1.40 -26.94
CA TRP A 154 21.93 -0.81 -25.83
C TRP A 154 22.62 -1.88 -24.98
N ILE A 155 21.96 -3.00 -24.73
CA ILE A 155 22.55 -4.16 -24.04
C ILE A 155 23.71 -4.72 -24.86
N GLY A 156 23.56 -4.84 -26.18
CA GLY A 156 24.63 -5.27 -27.08
C GLY A 156 25.85 -4.35 -27.01
N LEU A 157 25.65 -3.03 -26.99
CA LEU A 157 26.72 -2.04 -26.83
C LEU A 157 27.38 -2.15 -25.46
N ALA A 158 26.60 -2.25 -24.38
CA ALA A 158 27.13 -2.42 -23.02
C ALA A 158 27.98 -3.69 -22.90
N ASN A 159 27.50 -4.82 -23.44
CA ASN A 159 28.26 -6.07 -23.47
C ASN A 159 29.53 -5.96 -24.33
N SER A 160 29.48 -5.26 -25.46
CA SER A 160 30.66 -5.01 -26.30
C SER A 160 31.75 -4.24 -25.54
N VAL A 161 31.37 -3.19 -24.80
CA VAL A 161 32.29 -2.42 -23.96
C VAL A 161 32.85 -3.30 -22.84
N LEU A 162 31.99 -4.07 -22.16
CA LEU A 162 32.39 -4.94 -21.04
C LEU A 162 33.28 -6.11 -21.46
N ASN A 163 33.10 -6.66 -22.66
CA ASN A 163 33.92 -7.78 -23.16
C ASN A 163 35.41 -7.42 -23.30
N GLY A 164 35.76 -6.13 -23.37
CA GLY A 164 37.14 -5.66 -23.35
C GLY A 164 37.77 -5.59 -21.95
N TYR A 165 36.97 -5.73 -20.88
CA TYR A 165 37.46 -5.67 -19.50
C TYR A 165 37.69 -7.07 -18.95
N THR A 166 38.89 -7.30 -18.43
CA THR A 166 39.17 -8.47 -17.59
C THR A 166 38.64 -8.21 -16.18
N PRO A 167 37.80 -9.08 -15.62
CA PRO A 167 37.30 -8.90 -14.26
C PRO A 167 38.45 -9.02 -13.26
N THR A 168 38.78 -7.91 -12.61
CA THR A 168 39.92 -7.82 -11.66
C THR A 168 39.55 -8.22 -10.23
N GLY A 169 38.28 -8.44 -9.92
CA GLY A 169 37.79 -8.73 -8.56
C GLY A 169 37.90 -7.57 -7.56
N GLN A 170 38.40 -6.40 -7.99
CA GLN A 170 38.68 -5.21 -7.16
C GLN A 170 37.47 -4.26 -7.03
N GLY A 171 36.24 -4.74 -7.20
CA GLY A 171 35.02 -3.93 -7.17
C GLY A 171 34.19 -4.15 -5.91
N ILE A 172 33.40 -3.15 -5.53
CA ILE A 172 32.33 -3.34 -4.55
C ILE A 172 31.33 -4.34 -5.16
N PRO A 173 31.12 -5.53 -4.55
CA PRO A 173 30.22 -6.51 -5.11
C PRO A 173 28.80 -5.94 -5.18
N TYR A 174 28.24 -5.90 -6.40
CA TYR A 174 26.85 -5.50 -6.61
C TYR A 174 25.95 -6.62 -6.07
N ARG A 175 25.62 -6.49 -4.78
CA ARG A 175 24.93 -7.45 -3.92
C ARG A 175 25.80 -8.65 -3.50
N PRO A 176 25.88 -8.95 -2.19
CA PRO A 176 26.41 -10.23 -1.76
C PRO A 176 25.50 -11.34 -2.33
N LYS A 177 26.07 -12.31 -3.04
CA LYS A 177 25.42 -13.58 -3.41
C LYS A 177 25.18 -14.45 -2.16
N ARG A 178 24.55 -13.91 -1.13
CA ARG A 178 24.04 -14.71 -0.03
C ARG A 178 22.65 -15.17 -0.42
N PHE A 179 22.60 -16.31 -1.11
CA PHE A 179 21.40 -17.15 -1.17
C PHE A 179 21.28 -18.00 0.10
N ASP A 180 21.79 -17.49 1.22
CA ASP A 180 21.71 -18.14 2.53
C ASP A 180 20.31 -17.88 3.09
N PHE A 181 19.33 -18.58 2.53
CA PHE A 181 18.03 -18.68 3.20
C PHE A 181 18.25 -19.44 4.52
N PRO A 182 17.79 -18.89 5.66
CA PRO A 182 17.92 -19.59 6.93
C PRO A 182 17.24 -20.95 6.83
N THR A 183 17.90 -21.99 7.35
CA THR A 183 17.39 -23.35 7.32
C THR A 183 16.06 -23.41 8.04
N LEU A 184 15.00 -23.80 7.34
CA LEU A 184 13.68 -23.96 7.94
C LEU A 184 13.70 -25.23 8.80
N VAL A 185 13.48 -25.06 10.11
CA VAL A 185 13.34 -26.18 11.05
C VAL A 185 11.86 -26.40 11.31
N ILE A 186 11.34 -27.53 10.83
CA ILE A 186 9.98 -27.98 11.09
C ILE A 186 10.10 -29.38 11.69
N ASP A 187 9.52 -29.59 12.88
CA ASP A 187 9.50 -30.88 13.58
C ASP A 187 10.88 -31.54 13.74
N SER A 188 11.87 -30.76 14.19
CA SER A 188 13.26 -31.22 14.41
C SER A 188 13.98 -31.70 13.14
N ARG A 189 13.46 -31.39 11.94
CA ARG A 189 14.12 -31.67 10.66
C ARG A 189 14.51 -30.38 9.97
N HIS A 190 15.73 -30.37 9.43
CA HIS A 190 16.33 -29.22 8.74
C HIS A 190 16.05 -29.30 7.25
N TYR A 191 15.36 -28.31 6.69
CA TYR A 191 15.08 -28.23 5.27
C TYR A 191 15.89 -27.10 4.61
N THR A 192 16.68 -27.45 3.60
CA THR A 192 17.38 -26.49 2.72
C THR A 192 16.62 -26.35 1.40
N VAL A 193 16.80 -25.23 0.70
CA VAL A 193 16.09 -24.90 -0.54
C VAL A 193 16.22 -25.99 -1.61
N GLY A 194 17.39 -26.64 -1.71
CA GLY A 194 17.62 -27.76 -2.64
C GLY A 194 16.87 -29.05 -2.32
N LEU A 195 16.34 -29.19 -1.10
CA LEU A 195 15.51 -30.31 -0.65
C LEU A 195 14.02 -30.06 -0.90
N PHE A 196 13.61 -28.79 -0.87
CA PHE A 196 12.23 -28.36 -1.13
C PHE A 196 11.84 -28.58 -2.61
N ASP A 197 12.74 -28.29 -3.55
CA ASP A 197 12.52 -28.55 -4.99
C ASP A 197 12.29 -30.05 -5.28
N LYS A 198 13.05 -30.94 -4.62
CA LYS A 198 12.88 -32.39 -4.77
C LYS A 198 11.57 -32.92 -4.16
N LEU A 199 11.09 -32.31 -3.09
CA LEU A 199 9.81 -32.66 -2.47
C LEU A 199 8.61 -32.17 -3.29
N LEU A 200 8.74 -31.01 -3.94
CA LEU A 200 7.74 -30.52 -4.90
C LEU A 200 7.68 -31.39 -6.17
N ASP A 201 8.82 -31.88 -6.67
CA ASP A 201 8.85 -32.82 -7.81
C ASP A 201 8.19 -34.17 -7.48
N LEU A 202 8.34 -34.67 -6.25
CA LEU A 202 7.72 -35.93 -5.79
C LEU A 202 6.19 -35.82 -5.61
N SER A 203 5.67 -34.64 -5.26
CA SER A 203 4.23 -34.41 -5.08
C SER A 203 3.49 -34.10 -6.39
N ARG A 204 4.19 -33.79 -7.49
CA ARG A 204 3.58 -33.44 -8.78
C ARG A 204 3.72 -34.48 -9.88
N GLY A 205 4.42 -35.60 -9.67
CA GLY A 205 4.45 -36.70 -10.64
C GLY A 205 5.00 -36.32 -12.02
N ILE A 206 5.78 -35.24 -12.14
CA ILE A 206 6.43 -34.84 -13.39
C ILE A 206 7.89 -35.28 -13.32
N ARG A 207 8.24 -36.35 -14.03
CA ARG A 207 9.65 -36.72 -14.26
C ARG A 207 10.24 -35.82 -15.35
N ILE A 208 11.04 -34.83 -14.97
CA ILE A 208 12.00 -34.21 -15.90
C ILE A 208 13.33 -34.93 -15.73
N THR A 209 13.57 -35.94 -16.55
CA THR A 209 14.92 -36.51 -16.69
C THR A 209 15.81 -35.48 -17.39
N LYS A 210 16.76 -34.89 -16.65
CA LYS A 210 17.92 -34.23 -17.27
C LYS A 210 18.79 -35.29 -17.94
N THR A 211 18.60 -35.53 -19.23
CA THR A 211 19.64 -36.12 -20.07
C THR A 211 20.63 -35.03 -20.43
N SER A 212 21.78 -35.04 -19.76
CA SER A 212 22.99 -34.49 -20.36
C SER A 212 23.31 -35.32 -21.60
N ASN A 213 23.14 -34.76 -22.79
CA ASN A 213 24.06 -35.04 -23.88
C ASN A 213 23.96 -34.01 -25.00
N SER A 214 25.15 -33.56 -25.37
CA SER A 214 25.53 -32.86 -26.57
C SER A 214 25.04 -33.52 -27.86
N SER A 215 24.83 -32.67 -28.87
CA SER A 215 24.71 -32.95 -30.31
C SER A 215 23.29 -33.03 -30.91
N LEU A 216 22.97 -32.02 -31.74
CA LEU A 216 22.43 -32.11 -33.10
C LEU A 216 21.27 -33.10 -33.39
N LYS A 217 20.06 -32.55 -33.58
CA LYS A 217 19.22 -32.58 -34.82
C LYS A 217 17.72 -32.64 -34.53
N GLY A 218 16.98 -31.73 -35.18
CA GLY A 218 15.65 -31.95 -35.76
C GLY A 218 14.46 -32.16 -34.82
N LEU A 219 13.66 -31.12 -34.61
CA LEU A 219 12.26 -31.27 -34.19
C LEU A 219 11.36 -31.26 -35.44
N SER A 220 10.69 -32.39 -35.70
CA SER A 220 9.49 -32.49 -36.53
C SER A 220 8.29 -32.64 -35.60
N ILE A 221 7.29 -31.79 -35.76
CA ILE A 221 5.99 -31.89 -35.08
C ILE A 221 5.03 -32.58 -36.05
N ARG A 222 4.35 -33.65 -35.60
CA ARG A 222 3.08 -34.09 -36.19
C ARG A 222 1.97 -33.85 -35.17
N VAL A 223 0.85 -33.38 -35.72
CA VAL A 223 -0.45 -33.15 -35.05
C VAL A 223 -0.96 -34.43 -34.43
#